data_AF-X1IGA9-F1
#
_entry.id   AF-X1IGA9-F1
#
_cell.length_a   1.000
_cell.length_b   1.000
_cell.length_c   1.000
_cell.angle_alpha   90.00
_cell.angle_beta   90.00
_cell.angle_gamma   90.00
#
_symmetry.space_group_name_H-M   'P 1'
#
loop_
_entity.id
_entity.type
_entity.pdbx_description
1 polymer ?
#
loop_
_entity_poly.entity_id
_entity_poly.type
_entity_poly.pdbx_seq_one_letter_code
_entity_poly.pdbx_strand_id
1 'polypeptide(L)' 'MNLTEMRTIVRRDLKDEDAANYRWTDDELDRHIAHAVKDFSEAIPYEQKSTKATTSGSRELDISTITDRIMV' A
#
# COMPACT_ATOMS: atom_id res chain seq x y z
N MET A 1 -9.02 -5.60 0.49
CA MET A 1 -8.84 -4.35 -0.27
C MET A 1 -7.51 -4.40 -0.98
N ASN A 2 -7.53 -4.85 -2.24
CA ASN A 2 -6.40 -4.82 -3.16
C ASN A 2 -6.50 -3.63 -4.14
N LEU A 3 -5.49 -3.44 -4.98
CA LEU A 3 -5.44 -2.31 -5.92
C LEU A 3 -6.63 -2.28 -6.90
N THR A 4 -7.04 -3.43 -7.43
CA THR A 4 -8.18 -3.54 -8.35
C THR A 4 -9.50 -3.17 -7.66
N GLU A 5 -9.70 -3.62 -6.42
CA GLU A 5 -10.87 -3.26 -5.60
C GLU A 5 -10.90 -1.75 -5.33
N MET A 6 -9.76 -1.15 -4.96
CA MET A 6 -9.64 0.30 -4.78
C MET A 6 -9.91 1.07 -6.06
N ARG A 7 -9.34 0.64 -7.19
CA ARG A 7 -9.55 1.26 -8.50
C ARG A 7 -11.03 1.26 -8.89
N THR A 8 -11.72 0.14 -8.64
CA THR A 8 -13.16 0.03 -8.89
C THR A 8 -13.97 1.05 -8.09
N ILE A 9 -13.62 1.26 -6.82
CA ILE A 9 -14.27 2.27 -5.96
C ILE A 9 -13.99 3.68 -6.50
N VAL A 10 -12.73 4.00 -6.80
CA VAL A 10 -12.34 5.32 -7.32
C VAL A 10 -13.04 5.60 -8.65
N ARG A 11 -13.14 4.62 -9.56
CA ARG A 11 -13.90 4.76 -10.82
C ARG A 11 -15.35 5.12 -10.56
N ARG A 12 -16.00 4.46 -9.60
CA ARG A 12 -17.38 4.78 -9.22
C ARG A 12 -17.51 6.19 -8.65
N ASP A 13 -16.61 6.59 -7.76
CA ASP A 13 -16.63 7.94 -7.16
C ASP A 13 -16.44 9.03 -8.22
N LEU A 14 -15.63 8.75 -9.23
CA LEU A 14 -15.39 9.64 -10.37
C LEU A 14 -16.45 9.52 -11.47
N LYS A 15 -17.40 8.58 -11.36
CA LYS A 15 -18.40 8.23 -12.39
C LYS A 15 -17.77 7.79 -13.73
N ASP A 16 -16.61 7.14 -13.66
CA ASP A 16 -15.83 6.62 -14.79
C ASP A 16 -15.93 5.08 -14.89
N GLU A 17 -17.16 4.58 -15.03
CA GLU A 17 -17.49 3.15 -14.98
C GLU A 17 -17.61 2.50 -16.38
N ASP A 18 -17.64 3.29 -17.46
CA ASP A 18 -17.74 2.76 -18.84
C ASP A 18 -16.37 2.26 -19.34
N ALA A 19 -16.21 0.93 -19.36
CA ALA A 19 -14.98 0.28 -19.79
C ALA A 19 -14.61 0.50 -21.26
N ALA A 20 -15.55 0.89 -22.11
CA ALA A 20 -15.26 1.23 -23.50
C ALA A 20 -14.70 2.66 -23.65
N ASN A 21 -14.96 3.54 -22.66
CA ASN A 21 -14.69 4.97 -22.75
C ASN A 21 -14.16 5.54 -21.43
N TYR A 22 -13.22 4.86 -20.79
CA TYR A 22 -12.61 5.38 -19.57
C TYR A 22 -11.96 6.74 -19.81
N ARG A 23 -12.30 7.70 -18.96
CA ARG A 23 -11.70 9.04 -18.93
C ARG A 23 -10.28 9.02 -18.36
N TRP A 24 -10.03 8.14 -17.41
CA TRP A 24 -8.71 7.95 -16.81
C TRP A 24 -8.21 6.52 -17.03
N THR A 25 -6.95 6.40 -17.40
CA THR A 25 -6.28 5.10 -17.53
C THR A 25 -6.08 4.45 -16.16
N ASP A 26 -5.92 3.13 -16.16
CA ASP A 26 -5.61 2.39 -14.93
C ASP A 26 -4.31 2.86 -14.29
N ASP A 27 -3.27 3.13 -15.09
CA ASP A 27 -1.97 3.61 -14.61
C ASP A 27 -2.08 4.99 -13.91
N GLU A 28 -2.91 5.89 -14.44
CA GLU A 28 -3.16 7.18 -13.81
C GLU A 28 -3.83 7.03 -12.45
N LEU A 29 -4.89 6.21 -12.37
CA LEU A 29 -5.59 5.96 -11.12
C LEU A 29 -4.69 5.27 -10.10
N ASP A 30 -3.92 4.26 -10.53
CA ASP A 30 -2.98 3.54 -9.67
C ASP A 30 -1.92 4.45 -9.07
N ARG A 31 -1.36 5.36 -9.88
CA ARG A 31 -0.38 6.35 -9.39
C ARG A 31 -0.98 7.25 -8.31
N HIS A 32 -2.22 7.72 -8.52
CA HIS A 32 -2.90 8.58 -7.55
C HIS A 32 -3.27 7.82 -6.27
N ILE A 33 -3.74 6.57 -6.39
CA ILE A 33 -3.99 5.69 -5.25
C ILE A 33 -2.70 5.46 -4.46
N ALA A 34 -1.58 5.16 -5.14
CA ALA A 34 -0.29 4.93 -4.50
C ALA A 34 0.21 6.17 -3.74
N HIS A 35 0.07 7.37 -4.32
CA HIS A 35 0.41 8.62 -3.63
C HIS A 35 -0.45 8.81 -2.38
N ALA A 36 -1.78 8.65 -2.48
CA ALA A 36 -2.67 8.80 -1.33
C ALA A 36 -2.35 7.79 -0.22
N VAL A 37 -2.05 6.53 -0.57
CA VAL A 37 -1.65 5.50 0.39
C VAL A 37 -0.33 5.86 1.06
N LYS A 38 0.66 6.36 0.31
CA LYS A 38 1.95 6.81 0.86
C LYS A 38 1.75 7.94 1.88
N ASP A 39 1.06 9.01 1.48
CA ASP A 39 0.82 10.16 2.35
C ASP A 39 0.05 9.78 3.62
N PHE A 40 -0.98 8.94 3.48
CA PHE A 40 -1.74 8.41 4.62
C PHE A 40 -0.86 7.55 5.55
N SER A 41 -0.04 6.69 4.97
CA SER A 41 0.82 5.77 5.73
C SER A 41 1.96 6.50 6.45
N GLU A 42 2.45 7.61 5.91
CA GLU A 42 3.43 8.48 6.56
C GLU A 42 2.81 9.25 7.74
N ALA A 43 1.55 9.69 7.62
CA ALA A 43 0.85 10.40 8.69
C ALA A 43 0.34 9.47 9.81
N ILE A 44 -0.20 8.30 9.45
CA ILE A 44 -0.79 7.33 10.36
C ILE A 44 -0.32 5.93 9.98
N PRO A 45 0.89 5.53 10.39
CA PRO A 45 1.42 4.19 10.09
C PRO A 45 0.56 3.10 10.72
N TYR A 46 0.37 2.00 9.98
CA TYR A 46 -0.30 0.83 10.51
C TYR A 46 0.68 0.01 11.37
N GLU A 47 0.54 0.08 12.69
CA GLU A 47 1.41 -0.66 13.60
C GLU A 47 1.24 -2.18 13.43
N GLN A 48 2.36 -2.89 13.25
CA GLN A 48 2.39 -4.34 13.13
C GLN A 48 3.44 -4.95 14.07
N LYS A 49 3.22 -6.21 14.45
CA LYS A 49 4.14 -6.98 15.29
C LYS A 49 4.57 -8.25 14.57
N SER A 50 5.85 -8.59 14.70
CA SER A 50 6.42 -9.82 14.15
C SER A 50 7.33 -10.46 15.20
N THR A 51 7.14 -11.75 15.46
CA THR A 51 8.03 -12.51 16.33
C THR A 51 9.26 -12.93 15.53
N LYS A 52 10.45 -12.56 16.00
CA LYS A 52 11.73 -12.98 15.43
C LYS A 52 12.42 -13.95 16.37
N ALA A 53 12.81 -15.12 15.84
CA ALA A 53 13.65 -16.05 16.57
C ALA A 53 15.04 -15.43 16.79
N THR A 54 15.57 -15.60 17.99
CA THR A 54 16.91 -15.13 18.35
C THR A 54 17.80 -16.29 18.76
N THR A 55 19.11 -16.05 18.75
CA THR A 55 20.11 -17.02 19.19
C THR A 55 20.79 -16.51 20.45
N SER A 56 20.90 -17.35 21.48
CA SER A 56 21.55 -16.99 22.74
C SER A 56 22.99 -16.51 22.48
N GLY A 57 23.37 -15.40 23.13
CA GLY A 57 24.68 -14.77 22.96
C GLY A 57 24.84 -13.95 21.67
N SER A 58 23.87 -13.96 20.75
CA SER A 58 23.88 -13.09 19.56
C SER A 58 23.54 -11.64 19.93
N ARG A 59 24.15 -10.71 19.19
CA ARG A 59 23.84 -9.27 19.25
C ARG A 59 23.22 -8.74 17.95
N GLU A 60 22.94 -9.63 17.00
CA GLU A 60 22.39 -9.31 15.69
C GLU A 60 20.94 -9.80 15.58
N LEU A 61 20.10 -9.01 14.91
CA LEU A 61 18.70 -9.33 14.62
C LEU A 61 18.43 -9.12 13.13
N ASP A 62 18.10 -10.20 12.41
CA ASP A 62 17.72 -10.10 11.01
C ASP A 62 16.28 -9.55 10.86
N ILE A 63 16.18 -8.40 10.18
CA ILE A 63 14.93 -7.73 9.86
C ILE A 63 14.62 -7.73 8.35
N SER A 64 15.43 -8.41 7.53
CA SER A 64 15.29 -8.46 6.06
C SER A 64 13.92 -8.99 5.62
N THR A 65 13.32 -9.86 6.43
CA THR A 65 12.00 -10.45 6.20
C THR A 65 10.84 -9.56 6.65
N ILE A 66 11.09 -8.37 7.20
CA ILE A 66 10.03 -7.39 7.53
C ILE A 66 9.70 -6.59 6.26
N THR A 67 8.51 -6.83 5.72
CA THR A 67 7.94 -6.11 4.56
C THR A 67 7.14 -4.89 5.00
N ASP A 68 6.68 -4.10 4.02
CA ASP A 68 5.68 -3.03 4.21
C ASP A 68 6.08 -1.96 5.25
N ARG A 69 7.39 -1.77 5.42
CA ARG A 69 7.95 -0.78 6.33
C ARG A 69 7.77 0.62 5.75
N ILE A 70 7.21 1.52 6.55
CA ILE A 70 7.23 2.95 6.27
C ILE A 70 8.56 3.50 6.81
N MET A 71 9.43 3.95 5.90
CA MET A 71 10.67 4.64 6.26
C MET A 71 10.50 6.12 5.89
N VAL A 72 10.74 7.00 6.86
CA VAL A 72 10.72 8.47 6.70
C VAL A 72 12.15 8.96 6.41
#